data_AF-A0A8J4PJS3-F1
#
_entry.id   AF-A0A8J4PJS3-F1
#
_cell.length_a   1.000
_cell.length_b   1.000
_cell.length_c   1.000
_cell.angle_alpha   90.00
_cell.angle_beta   90.00
_cell.angle_gamma   90.00
#
_symmetry.space_group_name_H-M   'P 1'
#
loop_
_entity.id
_entity.type
_entity.pdbx_description
1 polymer ?
#
loop_
_entity_poly.entity_id
_entity_poly.type
_entity_poly.pdbx_seq_one_letter_code
_entity_poly.pdbx_strand_id
1 'polypeptide(L)'
;MIKQYTSETEAFSHSFDYDSSINHPNEFWDEVATKYVYWDKKYDRVLGGTDESPLWFENGKLNMCYNAVDKYALDPLTKDKVAFIHDNPILKIISKITYAELYERVCEFSTALKSIGLKKGDRVMLYMPMINQGAVTMLACARLGLIHSNVYGGLPPSQLASRINLFQPHVLVSSNFGSYGLNVTPFF
;
A
#
# COMPACT_ATOMS: atom_id res chain seq x y z
N MET A 1 11.62 -29.69 12.38
CA MET A 1 11.13 -29.10 13.64
C MET A 1 10.99 -27.62 13.37
N ILE A 2 9.77 -27.08 13.31
CA ILE A 2 9.49 -25.68 12.92
C ILE A 2 9.83 -24.78 14.11
N LYS A 3 10.62 -23.71 13.89
CA LYS A 3 10.91 -22.72 14.93
C LYS A 3 9.66 -21.87 15.10
N GLN A 4 8.98 -22.01 16.24
CA GLN A 4 7.85 -21.15 16.56
C GLN A 4 8.35 -19.76 16.93
N TYR A 5 8.04 -18.77 16.10
CA TYR A 5 8.41 -17.40 16.40
C TYR A 5 7.41 -16.77 17.39
N THR A 6 7.87 -16.40 18.58
CA THR A 6 6.97 -16.01 19.70
C THR A 6 6.60 -14.53 19.73
N SER A 7 7.29 -13.67 18.97
CA SER A 7 6.98 -12.23 18.88
C SER A 7 7.16 -11.65 17.47
N GLU A 8 6.36 -10.66 17.07
CA GLU A 8 6.46 -9.97 15.76
C GLU A 8 7.82 -9.29 15.52
N THR A 9 8.62 -9.06 16.57
CA THR A 9 9.93 -8.43 16.48
C THR A 9 11.10 -9.42 16.53
N GLU A 10 10.81 -10.73 16.63
CA GLU A 10 11.86 -11.75 16.65
C GLU A 10 12.54 -11.83 15.27
N ALA A 11 13.87 -11.70 15.26
CA ALA A 11 14.62 -11.78 14.02
C ALA A 11 14.55 -13.20 13.43
N PHE A 12 14.28 -13.25 12.12
CA PHE A 12 14.41 -14.45 11.30
C PHE A 12 15.84 -15.00 11.36
N SER A 13 15.97 -16.30 11.57
CA SER A 13 17.24 -17.03 11.43
C SER A 13 17.45 -17.42 9.98
N HIS A 14 18.33 -16.70 9.27
CA HIS A 14 18.52 -16.86 7.82
C HIS A 14 18.61 -18.32 7.35
N SER A 15 19.54 -19.12 7.90
CA SER A 15 19.73 -20.50 7.44
C SER A 15 18.48 -21.36 7.68
N PHE A 16 17.87 -21.24 8.86
CA PHE A 16 16.69 -22.02 9.21
C PHE A 16 15.45 -21.62 8.40
N ASP A 17 15.18 -20.31 8.27
CA ASP A 17 14.01 -19.81 7.57
C ASP A 17 14.09 -20.03 6.07
N TYR A 18 15.29 -19.89 5.51
CA TYR A 18 15.53 -20.22 4.12
C TYR A 18 15.20 -21.69 3.85
N ASP A 19 15.80 -22.60 4.63
CA ASP A 19 15.57 -24.04 4.50
C ASP A 19 14.09 -24.40 4.71
N SER A 20 13.41 -23.79 5.69
CA SER A 20 12.00 -24.04 5.95
C SER A 20 11.10 -23.49 4.85
N SER A 21 11.40 -22.32 4.29
CA SER A 21 10.59 -21.70 3.24
C SER A 21 10.59 -22.48 1.92
N ILE A 22 11.65 -23.28 1.69
CA ILE A 22 11.80 -24.11 0.49
C ILE A 22 11.27 -25.52 0.73
N ASN A 23 11.64 -26.15 1.84
CA ASN A 23 11.31 -27.55 2.10
C ASN A 23 9.90 -27.74 2.70
N HIS A 24 9.38 -26.71 3.37
CA HIS A 24 8.07 -26.70 4.05
C HIS A 24 7.32 -25.38 3.76
N PRO A 25 7.06 -25.03 2.49
CA PRO A 25 6.56 -23.71 2.11
C PRO A 25 5.18 -23.41 2.68
N ASN A 26 4.27 -24.40 2.70
CA ASN A 26 2.92 -24.18 3.22
C ASN A 26 2.93 -23.87 4.71
N GLU A 27 3.68 -24.64 5.50
CA GLU A 27 3.79 -24.42 6.94
C GLU A 27 4.49 -23.08 7.26
N PHE A 28 5.60 -22.80 6.57
CA PHE A 28 6.36 -21.56 6.75
C PHE A 28 5.52 -20.33 6.42
N TRP A 29 4.88 -20.31 5.25
CA TRP A 29 4.08 -19.16 4.83
C TRP A 29 2.75 -19.04 5.58
N ASP A 30 2.16 -20.13 6.11
CA ASP A 30 1.02 -20.04 7.03
C ASP A 30 1.41 -19.30 8.32
N GLU A 31 2.58 -19.62 8.88
CA GLU A 31 3.09 -18.99 10.10
C GLU A 31 3.35 -17.50 9.86
N VAL A 32 4.07 -17.15 8.79
CA VAL A 32 4.34 -15.75 8.43
C VAL A 32 3.04 -14.98 8.21
N ALA A 33 2.11 -15.51 7.42
CA ALA A 33 0.87 -14.82 7.08
C ALA A 33 -0.06 -14.68 8.28
N THR A 34 -0.14 -15.67 9.17
CA THR A 34 -0.95 -15.60 10.40
C THR A 34 -0.37 -14.60 11.40
N LYS A 35 0.96 -14.46 11.42
CA LYS A 35 1.66 -13.63 12.39
C LYS A 35 1.70 -12.15 12.03
N TYR A 36 2.00 -11.81 10.78
CA TYR A 36 2.27 -10.41 10.41
C TYR A 36 1.09 -9.71 9.72
N VAL A 37 0.13 -10.48 9.23
CA VAL A 37 -1.00 -9.98 8.46
C VAL A 37 -2.30 -10.23 9.24
N TYR A 38 -3.08 -9.18 9.40
CA TYR A 38 -4.45 -9.27 9.86
C TYR A 38 -5.35 -9.68 8.69
N TRP A 39 -6.11 -10.75 8.89
CA TRP A 39 -7.08 -11.28 7.95
C TRP A 39 -8.49 -11.06 8.48
N ASP A 40 -9.35 -10.45 7.69
CA ASP A 40 -10.80 -10.38 7.95
C ASP A 40 -11.42 -11.78 7.88
N LYS A 41 -10.92 -12.61 6.95
CA LYS A 41 -11.22 -14.04 6.84
C LYS A 41 -9.91 -14.78 6.56
N LYS A 42 -9.53 -15.73 7.41
CA LYS A 42 -8.38 -16.60 7.15
C LYS A 42 -8.62 -17.37 5.84
N TYR A 43 -7.54 -17.55 5.07
CA TYR A 43 -7.54 -18.34 3.85
C TYR A 43 -7.74 -19.83 4.14
N ASP A 44 -8.20 -20.56 3.12
CA ASP A 44 -8.45 -22.01 3.22
C ASP A 44 -7.20 -22.82 2.83
N ARG A 45 -6.33 -22.24 1.99
CA ARG A 45 -5.08 -22.84 1.50
C ARG A 45 -4.00 -21.79 1.31
N VAL A 46 -2.77 -22.11 1.70
CA VAL A 46 -1.60 -21.21 1.57
C VAL A 46 -1.14 -21.08 0.13
N LEU A 47 -0.86 -22.21 -0.54
CA LEU A 47 -0.46 -22.24 -1.94
C LEU A 47 -1.26 -23.30 -2.70
N GLY A 48 -1.93 -22.89 -3.76
CA GLY A 48 -2.57 -23.77 -4.75
C GLY A 48 -2.33 -23.26 -6.17
N GLY A 49 -3.18 -23.66 -7.11
CA GLY A 49 -3.00 -23.37 -8.54
C GLY A 49 -1.94 -24.25 -9.21
N THR A 50 -1.34 -23.75 -10.29
CA THR A 50 -0.22 -24.39 -11.00
C THR A 50 1.05 -23.55 -10.85
N ASP A 51 2.21 -24.08 -11.22
CA ASP A 51 3.47 -23.34 -11.18
C ASP A 51 3.43 -22.08 -12.08
N GLU A 52 2.68 -22.12 -13.18
CA GLU A 52 2.48 -20.99 -14.09
C GLU A 52 1.43 -19.99 -13.59
N SER A 53 0.55 -20.41 -12.68
CA SER A 53 -0.54 -19.60 -12.14
C SER A 53 -0.76 -19.90 -10.65
N PRO A 54 0.21 -19.56 -9.79
CA PRO A 54 0.12 -19.86 -8.37
C PRO A 54 -0.97 -19.02 -7.71
N LEU A 55 -1.76 -19.66 -6.85
CA LEU A 55 -2.78 -19.00 -6.05
C LEU A 55 -2.34 -19.00 -4.58
N TRP A 56 -2.03 -17.80 -4.08
CA TRP A 56 -1.62 -17.61 -2.69
C TRP A 56 -2.80 -17.22 -1.81
N PHE A 57 -2.91 -17.84 -0.65
CA PHE A 57 -3.88 -17.54 0.40
C PHE A 57 -5.33 -17.55 -0.12
N GLU A 58 -5.70 -18.65 -0.78
CA GLU A 58 -6.99 -18.81 -1.45
C GLU A 58 -8.17 -18.59 -0.49
N ASN A 59 -9.17 -17.84 -0.97
CA ASN A 59 -10.36 -17.42 -0.22
C ASN A 59 -10.09 -16.59 1.05
N GLY A 60 -8.84 -16.19 1.30
CA GLY A 60 -8.49 -15.23 2.33
C GLY A 60 -9.03 -13.84 2.00
N LYS A 61 -9.43 -13.10 3.04
CA LYS A 61 -9.87 -11.71 2.92
C LYS A 61 -9.05 -10.85 3.86
N LEU A 62 -8.53 -9.75 3.34
CA LEU A 62 -7.84 -8.72 4.09
C LEU A 62 -8.10 -7.36 3.45
N ASN A 63 -7.75 -6.31 4.19
CA ASN A 63 -7.61 -4.97 3.64
C ASN A 63 -6.16 -4.48 3.81
N MET A 64 -5.53 -4.05 2.71
CA MET A 64 -4.14 -3.58 2.76
C MET A 64 -3.99 -2.29 3.57
N CYS A 65 -4.95 -1.35 3.47
CA CYS A 65 -4.94 -0.14 4.28
C CYS A 65 -5.05 -0.47 5.78
N TYR A 66 -5.91 -1.43 6.14
CA TYR A 66 -6.03 -1.83 7.54
C TYR A 66 -4.70 -2.37 8.09
N ASN A 67 -4.04 -3.22 7.31
CA ASN A 67 -2.75 -3.79 7.66
C ASN A 67 -1.61 -2.78 7.72
N ALA A 68 -1.66 -1.72 6.89
CA ALA A 68 -0.61 -0.73 6.80
C ALA A 68 -0.84 0.49 7.72
N VAL A 69 -2.08 0.81 8.07
CA VAL A 69 -2.45 2.06 8.75
C VAL A 69 -3.34 1.78 9.95
N ASP A 70 -4.55 1.28 9.74
CA ASP A 70 -5.58 1.23 10.79
C ASP A 70 -5.15 0.48 12.04
N LYS A 71 -4.54 -0.70 11.89
CA LYS A 71 -4.12 -1.50 13.05
C LYS A 71 -3.10 -0.78 13.94
N TYR A 72 -2.27 0.08 13.35
CA TYR A 72 -1.29 0.90 14.08
C TYR A 72 -1.89 2.23 14.56
N ALA A 73 -2.80 2.82 13.80
CA ALA A 73 -3.46 4.07 14.17
C ALA A 73 -4.47 3.90 15.31
N LEU A 74 -5.10 2.73 15.42
CA LEU A 74 -6.09 2.41 16.44
C LEU A 74 -5.47 1.81 17.71
N ASP A 75 -4.19 1.44 17.68
CA ASP A 75 -3.47 0.93 18.84
C ASP A 75 -2.84 2.08 19.65
N PRO A 76 -3.19 2.26 20.94
CA PRO A 76 -2.62 3.30 21.80
C PRO A 76 -1.09 3.32 21.87
N LEU A 77 -0.42 2.18 21.66
CA LEU A 77 1.04 2.06 21.73
C LEU A 77 1.73 2.53 20.44
N THR A 78 1.00 2.60 19.33
CA THR A 78 1.58 2.87 18.00
C THR A 78 0.98 4.08 17.29
N LYS A 79 -0.20 4.57 17.71
CA LYS A 79 -0.90 5.68 17.05
C LYS A 79 -0.08 6.96 16.90
N ASP A 80 0.76 7.27 17.89
CA ASP A 80 1.60 8.49 17.91
C ASP A 80 3.00 8.26 17.31
N LYS A 81 3.30 7.03 16.84
CA LYS A 81 4.55 6.77 16.11
C LYS A 81 4.50 7.40 14.73
N VAL A 82 5.64 7.91 14.29
CA VAL A 82 5.81 8.50 12.96
C VAL A 82 5.69 7.40 11.89
N ALA A 83 4.72 7.53 11.01
CA ALA A 83 4.49 6.65 9.87
C ALA A 83 5.26 7.14 8.63
N PHE A 84 5.20 8.45 8.33
CA PHE A 84 5.94 9.06 7.22
C PHE A 84 6.85 10.20 7.69
N ILE A 85 8.02 10.25 7.05
CA ILE A 85 8.93 11.40 7.10
C ILE A 85 9.12 11.84 5.65
N HIS A 86 8.73 13.08 5.35
CA HIS A 86 8.85 13.64 4.02
C HIS A 86 9.71 14.90 4.08
N ASP A 87 10.86 14.82 3.42
CA ASP A 87 11.81 15.90 3.25
C ASP A 87 11.50 16.67 1.97
N ASN A 88 11.14 17.94 2.11
CA ASN A 88 10.95 18.83 0.98
C ASN A 88 12.23 19.67 0.77
N PRO A 89 13.04 19.38 -0.26
CA PRO A 89 14.32 20.05 -0.47
C PRO A 89 14.17 21.51 -0.90
N ILE A 90 13.06 21.89 -1.54
CA ILE A 90 12.81 23.27 -1.99
C ILE A 90 12.46 24.15 -0.81
N LEU A 91 11.53 23.71 0.02
CA LEU A 91 11.09 24.45 1.21
C LEU A 91 12.07 24.30 2.38
N LYS A 92 12.97 23.32 2.32
CA LYS A 92 13.87 22.92 3.43
C LYS A 92 13.08 22.58 4.69
N ILE A 93 11.95 21.90 4.51
CA ILE A 93 11.05 21.50 5.59
C ILE A 93 10.96 19.97 5.60
N ILE A 94 11.20 19.40 6.78
CA ILE A 94 10.92 18.00 7.04
C ILE A 94 9.57 17.93 7.74
N SER A 95 8.61 17.28 7.09
CA SER A 95 7.29 16.98 7.65
C SER A 95 7.26 15.55 8.19
N LYS A 96 6.61 15.36 9.33
CA LYS A 96 6.35 14.05 9.92
C LYS A 96 4.85 13.86 10.02
N ILE A 97 4.38 12.65 9.77
CA ILE A 97 2.98 12.25 9.90
C ILE A 97 2.95 11.01 10.79
N THR A 98 2.21 11.06 11.88
CA THR A 98 1.94 9.92 12.78
C THR A 98 0.93 8.96 12.17
N TYR A 99 0.81 7.74 12.71
CA TYR A 99 -0.22 6.79 12.25
C TYR A 99 -1.65 7.35 12.42
N ALA A 100 -1.92 8.06 13.52
CA ALA A 100 -3.21 8.72 13.75
C ALA A 100 -3.52 9.76 12.67
N GLU A 101 -2.58 10.67 12.37
CA GLU A 101 -2.76 11.68 11.32
C GLU A 101 -2.86 11.06 9.92
N LEU A 102 -2.11 9.98 9.66
CA LEU A 102 -2.20 9.25 8.39
C LEU A 102 -3.58 8.62 8.22
N TYR A 103 -4.10 7.99 9.28
CA TYR A 103 -5.44 7.40 9.29
C TYR A 103 -6.51 8.43 8.98
N GLU A 104 -6.49 9.60 9.64
CA GLU A 104 -7.45 10.67 9.39
C GLU A 104 -7.43 11.12 7.92
N ARG A 105 -6.25 11.39 7.36
CA ARG A 105 -6.09 11.80 5.95
C ARG A 105 -6.57 10.74 4.97
N VAL A 106 -6.30 9.46 5.25
CA VAL A 106 -6.76 8.34 4.43
C VAL A 106 -8.28 8.20 4.51
N CYS A 107 -8.87 8.32 5.71
CA CYS A 107 -10.32 8.30 5.90
C CYS A 107 -11.01 9.45 5.17
N GLU A 108 -10.50 10.67 5.30
CA GLU A 108 -10.99 11.85 4.60
C GLU A 108 -10.97 11.65 3.08
N PHE A 109 -9.81 11.30 2.52
CA PHE A 109 -9.67 11.15 1.07
C PHE A 109 -10.48 9.96 0.53
N SER A 110 -10.57 8.85 1.27
CA SER A 110 -11.45 7.72 0.90
C SER A 110 -12.93 8.12 0.91
N THR A 111 -13.33 9.03 1.79
CA THR A 111 -14.70 9.56 1.82
C THR A 111 -14.97 10.44 0.59
N ALA A 112 -13.99 11.26 0.19
CA ALA A 112 -14.08 12.05 -1.05
C ALA A 112 -14.16 11.16 -2.31
N LEU A 113 -13.37 10.09 -2.40
CA LEU A 113 -13.45 9.13 -3.51
C LEU A 113 -14.82 8.43 -3.56
N LYS A 114 -15.38 8.06 -2.40
CA LYS A 114 -16.74 7.50 -2.31
C LYS A 114 -17.81 8.51 -2.72
N SER A 115 -17.68 9.78 -2.35
CA SER A 115 -18.71 10.80 -2.62
C SER A 115 -18.86 11.11 -4.11
N ILE A 116 -17.79 10.96 -4.89
CA ILE A 116 -17.83 11.06 -6.35
C ILE A 116 -18.28 9.75 -7.02
N GLY A 117 -18.72 8.76 -6.24
CA GLY A 117 -19.39 7.56 -6.74
C GLY A 117 -18.49 6.35 -6.99
N LEU A 118 -17.21 6.38 -6.62
CA LEU A 118 -16.31 5.25 -6.81
C LEU A 118 -16.67 4.06 -5.91
N LYS A 119 -16.57 2.86 -6.49
CA LYS A 119 -16.91 1.57 -5.86
C LYS A 119 -15.77 0.58 -6.05
N LYS A 120 -15.77 -0.47 -5.23
CA LYS A 120 -14.78 -1.57 -5.30
C LYS A 120 -14.62 -2.06 -6.75
N GLY A 121 -13.38 -2.13 -7.23
CA GLY A 121 -13.04 -2.50 -8.60
C GLY A 121 -12.88 -1.33 -9.57
N ASP A 122 -13.35 -0.12 -9.22
CA ASP A 122 -13.11 1.06 -10.03
C ASP A 122 -11.62 1.44 -10.03
N ARG A 123 -11.22 2.11 -11.11
CA ARG A 123 -9.81 2.37 -11.43
C ARG A 123 -9.45 3.84 -11.19
N VAL A 124 -8.40 4.07 -10.41
CA VAL A 124 -7.89 5.41 -10.10
C VAL A 124 -6.47 5.54 -10.62
N MET A 125 -6.21 6.52 -11.48
CA MET A 125 -4.84 6.83 -11.92
C MET A 125 -4.28 7.97 -11.07
N LEU A 126 -3.03 7.83 -10.64
CA LEU A 126 -2.29 8.87 -9.93
C LEU A 126 -1.24 9.44 -10.87
N TYR A 127 -1.24 10.75 -11.05
CA TYR A 127 -0.21 11.49 -11.77
C TYR A 127 0.28 12.63 -10.87
N MET A 128 1.10 12.27 -9.88
CA MET A 128 1.52 13.15 -8.79
C MET A 128 3.04 13.08 -8.58
N PRO A 129 3.66 14.12 -7.98
CA PRO A 129 5.03 14.05 -7.50
C PRO A 129 5.14 13.15 -6.26
N MET A 130 6.37 12.94 -5.81
CA MET A 130 6.68 12.18 -4.60
C MET A 130 6.36 13.00 -3.33
N ILE A 131 5.07 13.13 -3.02
CA ILE A 131 4.55 13.81 -1.82
C ILE A 131 3.65 12.87 -1.02
N ASN A 132 3.45 13.19 0.28
CA ASN A 132 2.62 12.38 1.19
C ASN A 132 1.21 12.09 0.65
N GLN A 133 0.61 13.03 -0.08
CA GLN A 133 -0.71 12.91 -0.70
C GLN A 133 -0.77 11.76 -1.72
N GLY A 134 0.35 11.45 -2.39
CA GLY A 134 0.47 10.28 -3.26
C GLY A 134 0.24 8.97 -2.50
N ALA A 135 0.95 8.79 -1.39
CA ALA A 135 0.79 7.62 -0.53
C ALA A 135 -0.60 7.56 0.11
N VAL A 136 -1.14 8.70 0.60
CA VAL A 136 -2.52 8.80 1.12
C VAL A 136 -3.54 8.36 0.07
N THR A 137 -3.38 8.79 -1.19
CA THR A 137 -4.26 8.40 -2.29
C THR A 137 -4.22 6.89 -2.55
N MET A 138 -3.03 6.29 -2.56
CA MET A 138 -2.88 4.84 -2.73
C MET A 138 -3.55 4.07 -1.59
N LEU A 139 -3.33 4.50 -0.35
CA LEU A 139 -3.92 3.87 0.84
C LEU A 139 -5.44 4.04 0.87
N ALA A 140 -5.97 5.19 0.47
CA ALA A 140 -7.41 5.41 0.33
C ALA A 140 -8.02 4.51 -0.76
N CYS A 141 -7.34 4.32 -1.89
CA CYS A 141 -7.76 3.37 -2.92
C CYS A 141 -7.80 1.95 -2.36
N ALA A 142 -6.73 1.51 -1.68
CA ALA A 142 -6.64 0.21 -1.05
C ALA A 142 -7.74 -0.01 0.01
N ARG A 143 -8.07 1.02 0.80
CA ARG A 143 -9.14 1.00 1.80
C ARG A 143 -10.50 0.64 1.18
N LEU A 144 -10.77 1.20 0.01
CA LEU A 144 -12.05 1.04 -0.70
C LEU A 144 -12.09 -0.17 -1.64
N GLY A 145 -10.96 -0.84 -1.85
CA GLY A 145 -10.82 -1.87 -2.88
C GLY A 145 -10.85 -1.30 -4.29
N LEU A 146 -10.38 -0.06 -4.48
CA LEU A 146 -10.14 0.55 -5.78
C LEU A 146 -8.79 0.07 -6.33
N ILE A 147 -8.70 -0.05 -7.65
CA ILE A 147 -7.48 -0.42 -8.35
C ILE A 147 -6.73 0.87 -8.69
N HIS A 148 -5.59 1.11 -8.06
CA HIS A 148 -4.79 2.31 -8.33
C HIS A 148 -3.62 2.01 -9.28
N SER A 149 -3.34 2.94 -10.20
CA SER A 149 -2.16 2.91 -11.07
C SER A 149 -1.37 4.19 -10.92
N ASN A 150 -0.13 4.07 -10.46
CA ASN A 150 0.75 5.23 -10.27
C ASN A 150 1.56 5.51 -11.52
N VAL A 151 1.48 6.74 -12.01
CA VAL A 151 2.18 7.25 -13.17
C VAL A 151 3.13 8.35 -12.73
N TYR A 152 4.41 8.17 -13.01
CA TYR A 152 5.43 9.14 -12.66
C TYR A 152 5.12 10.53 -13.23
N GLY A 153 5.07 11.55 -12.37
CA GLY A 153 4.68 12.92 -12.72
C GLY A 153 5.57 13.64 -13.74
N GLY A 154 6.77 13.12 -14.05
CA GLY A 154 7.64 13.67 -15.10
C GLY A 154 7.42 13.05 -16.48
N LEU A 155 6.40 12.21 -16.67
CA LEU A 155 6.13 11.58 -17.96
C LEU A 155 5.58 12.59 -18.98
N PRO A 156 6.01 12.53 -20.26
CA PRO A 156 5.46 13.39 -21.29
C PRO A 156 3.94 13.17 -21.47
N PRO A 157 3.17 14.20 -21.90
CA PRO A 157 1.73 14.11 -22.09
C PRO A 157 1.28 12.92 -22.96
N SER A 158 2.01 12.63 -24.03
CA SER A 158 1.71 11.49 -24.93
C SER A 158 1.82 10.15 -24.22
N GLN A 159 2.76 10.01 -23.29
CA GLN A 159 2.94 8.78 -22.51
C GLN A 159 1.92 8.64 -21.39
N LEU A 160 1.45 9.75 -20.82
CA LEU A 160 0.31 9.73 -19.91
C LEU A 160 -0.97 9.33 -20.66
N ALA A 161 -1.23 9.93 -21.83
CA ALA A 161 -2.38 9.61 -22.67
C ALA A 161 -2.44 8.12 -23.03
N SER A 162 -1.31 7.51 -23.43
CA SER A 162 -1.25 6.06 -23.69
C SER A 162 -1.62 5.23 -22.46
N ARG A 163 -1.18 5.63 -21.26
CA ARG A 163 -1.53 4.92 -20.02
C ARG A 163 -3.01 5.09 -19.67
N ILE A 164 -3.57 6.29 -19.85
CA ILE A 164 -5.00 6.54 -19.67
C ILE A 164 -5.81 5.65 -20.63
N ASN A 165 -5.39 5.55 -21.89
CA ASN A 165 -6.07 4.73 -22.88
C ASN A 165 -6.01 3.22 -22.56
N LEU A 166 -4.91 2.74 -21.99
CA LEU A 166 -4.78 1.32 -21.60
C LEU A 166 -5.49 1.02 -20.28
N PHE A 167 -5.32 1.88 -19.27
CA PHE A 167 -5.85 1.66 -17.93
C PHE A 167 -7.31 2.05 -17.79
N GLN A 168 -7.81 2.95 -18.64
CA GLN A 168 -9.20 3.47 -18.61
C GLN A 168 -9.62 3.88 -17.19
N PRO A 169 -8.92 4.81 -16.51
CA PRO A 169 -9.27 5.20 -15.16
C PRO A 169 -10.64 5.87 -15.11
N HIS A 170 -11.38 5.66 -14.02
CA HIS A 170 -12.60 6.41 -13.72
C HIS A 170 -12.25 7.81 -13.22
N VAL A 171 -11.13 7.96 -12.53
CA VAL A 171 -10.64 9.22 -11.97
C VAL A 171 -9.12 9.31 -12.14
N LEU A 172 -8.66 10.50 -12.50
CA LEU A 172 -7.25 10.90 -12.44
C LEU A 172 -7.04 11.83 -11.24
N VAL A 173 -6.13 11.45 -10.34
CA VAL A 173 -5.68 12.30 -9.23
C VAL A 173 -4.34 12.90 -9.60
N SER A 174 -4.23 14.23 -9.56
CA SER A 174 -3.01 14.93 -9.94
C SER A 174 -2.70 16.12 -9.03
N SER A 175 -1.57 16.76 -9.26
CA SER A 175 -1.17 18.03 -8.65
C SER A 175 -0.97 19.08 -9.74
N ASN A 176 -0.92 20.34 -9.35
CA ASN A 176 -0.61 21.47 -10.23
C ASN A 176 0.87 21.51 -10.65
N PHE A 177 1.79 21.04 -9.80
CA PHE A 177 3.21 20.95 -10.10
C PHE A 177 3.87 19.82 -9.31
N GLY A 178 5.09 19.49 -9.69
CA GLY A 178 5.99 18.61 -8.97
C GLY A 178 7.39 19.22 -8.83
N SER A 179 8.18 18.68 -7.91
CA SER A 179 9.58 19.06 -7.74
C SER A 179 10.50 17.86 -7.89
N TYR A 180 11.56 18.01 -8.69
CA TYR A 180 12.64 17.04 -8.83
C TYR A 180 13.96 17.72 -8.47
N GLY A 181 14.45 17.43 -7.25
CA GLY A 181 15.52 18.22 -6.65
C GLY A 181 15.04 19.65 -6.39
N LEU A 182 15.74 20.63 -6.95
CA LEU A 182 15.37 22.05 -6.87
C LEU A 182 14.52 22.54 -8.06
N ASN A 183 14.31 21.68 -9.07
CA ASN A 183 13.55 22.05 -10.26
C ASN A 183 12.06 21.85 -10.01
N VAL A 184 11.28 22.91 -10.23
CA VAL A 184 9.82 22.86 -10.23
C VAL A 184 9.35 22.62 -11.65
N THR A 185 8.52 21.59 -11.83
CA THR A 185 7.92 21.25 -13.12
C THR A 185 6.40 21.38 -12.99
N PRO A 186 5.76 22.30 -13.71
CA PRO A 186 4.31 22.36 -13.75
C PRO A 186 3.77 21.08 -14.37
N PHE A 187 2.70 20.56 -13.78
CA PHE A 187 1.85 19.60 -14.46
C PHE A 187 0.76 20.41 -15.19
N PHE A 188 0.04 19.77 -16.10
CA PHE A 188 -0.83 20.42 -17.09
C PHE A 188 -1.72 21.53 -16.51
#